data_AF-A0A8B9NXA8-F1
#
_entry.id   AF-A0A8B9NXA8-F1
#
_cell.length_a   1.000
_cell.length_b   1.000
_cell.length_c   1.000
_cell.angle_alpha   90.00
_cell.angle_beta   90.00
_cell.angle_gamma   90.00
#
_symmetry.space_group_name_H-M   'P 1'
#
loop_
_entity.id
_entity.type
_entity.pdbx_description
1 polymer ?
#
loop_
_entity_poly.entity_id
_entity_poly.type
_entity_poly.pdbx_seq_one_letter_code
_entity_poly.pdbx_strand_id
1 'polypeptide(L)'
;MQELRESKFDVVLTDPILICGPVIAEYLSVPSVYFLRGFPCGMDFEATQCPHPPSYAPRLFLNNSDHMTFIQRVKNLLVSILELIYCQPLFSPFEELACEILQKKVTATDLLSHASVWLMRYDFVLEFPRPVMPNMVFIGGINCDQKKKLSQV
;
A
#
# COMPACT_ATOMS: atom_id res chain seq x y z
N MET A 1 25.20 4.44 -1.75
CA MET A 1 24.60 4.12 -3.06
C MET A 1 25.52 3.30 -3.96
N GLN A 2 26.81 3.65 -4.09
CA GLN A 2 27.73 2.91 -4.97
C GLN A 2 27.91 1.44 -4.55
N GLU A 3 28.11 1.16 -3.26
CA GLU A 3 28.20 -0.22 -2.73
C GLU A 3 26.95 -1.08 -3.04
N LEU A 4 25.75 -0.50 -2.95
CA LEU A 4 24.50 -1.19 -3.28
C LEU A 4 24.43 -1.56 -4.76
N ARG A 5 24.96 -0.69 -5.64
CA ARG A 5 25.02 -0.94 -7.09
C ARG A 5 26.03 -2.05 -7.42
N GLU A 6 27.16 -2.06 -6.72
CA GLU A 6 28.20 -3.08 -6.87
C GLU A 6 27.76 -4.46 -6.36
N SER A 7 26.86 -4.49 -5.38
CA SER A 7 26.32 -5.73 -4.79
C SER A 7 25.37 -6.51 -5.73
N LYS A 8 24.89 -5.89 -6.82
CA LYS A 8 24.04 -6.53 -7.85
C LYS A 8 22.83 -7.30 -7.30
N PHE A 9 22.04 -6.66 -6.44
CA PHE A 9 20.78 -7.24 -5.99
C PHE A 9 19.78 -7.39 -7.14
N ASP A 10 19.01 -8.48 -7.14
CA ASP A 10 17.99 -8.74 -8.17
C ASP A 10 16.61 -8.16 -7.83
N VAL A 11 16.35 -7.87 -6.55
CA VAL A 11 15.04 -7.42 -6.07
C VAL A 11 15.16 -6.61 -4.78
N VAL A 12 14.26 -5.63 -4.59
CA VAL A 12 14.10 -4.90 -3.33
C VAL A 12 12.80 -5.32 -2.65
N LEU A 13 12.90 -5.96 -1.49
CA LEU A 13 11.76 -6.23 -0.61
C LEU A 13 11.70 -5.14 0.47
N THR A 14 10.62 -4.38 0.53
CA THR A 14 10.49 -3.26 1.46
C THR A 14 9.07 -3.03 1.92
N ASP A 15 8.91 -2.45 3.11
CA ASP A 15 7.66 -1.78 3.47
C ASP A 15 7.63 -0.43 2.74
N PRO A 16 6.69 -0.21 1.81
CA PRO A 16 6.64 0.99 1.00
C PRO A 16 6.18 2.23 1.77
N ILE A 17 5.66 2.11 3.00
CA ILE A 17 5.31 3.27 3.82
C ILE A 17 6.54 4.17 4.07
N LEU A 18 7.72 3.55 4.08
CA LEU A 18 9.00 4.21 4.00
C LEU A 18 9.40 4.31 2.52
N ILE A 19 9.12 5.46 1.91
CA ILE A 19 9.35 5.74 0.48
C ILE A 19 10.83 5.52 0.05
N CYS A 20 11.77 5.51 0.98
CA CYS A 20 13.18 5.18 0.71
C CYS A 20 13.37 3.84 -0.03
N GLY A 21 12.58 2.82 0.30
CA GLY A 21 12.66 1.51 -0.35
C GLY A 21 12.30 1.58 -1.84
N PRO A 22 11.10 2.10 -2.20
CA PRO A 22 10.75 2.43 -3.58
C PRO A 22 11.80 3.28 -4.31
N VAL A 23 12.36 4.31 -3.66
CA VAL A 23 13.40 5.17 -4.26
C VAL A 23 14.67 4.40 -4.57
N ILE A 24 15.11 3.52 -3.66
CA ILE A 24 16.30 2.67 -3.88
C ILE A 24 16.05 1.70 -5.03
N ALA A 25 14.86 1.09 -5.10
CA ALA A 25 14.50 0.18 -6.19
C ALA A 25 14.55 0.89 -7.56
N GLU A 26 13.99 2.10 -7.63
CA GLU A 26 14.03 2.94 -8.84
C GLU A 26 15.47 3.34 -9.19
N TYR A 27 16.28 3.74 -8.21
CA TYR A 27 17.68 4.11 -8.40
C TYR A 27 18.53 2.95 -8.92
N LEU A 28 18.33 1.75 -8.38
CA LEU A 28 19.05 0.54 -8.80
C LEU A 28 18.45 -0.08 -10.08
N SER A 29 17.26 0.36 -10.49
CA SER A 29 16.51 -0.17 -11.63
C SER A 29 16.22 -1.67 -11.50
N VAL A 30 15.78 -2.09 -10.31
CA VAL A 30 15.44 -3.47 -9.97
C VAL A 30 13.97 -3.56 -9.56
N PRO A 31 13.31 -4.72 -9.77
CA PRO A 31 11.91 -4.90 -9.35
C PRO A 31 11.77 -4.71 -7.84
N SER A 32 10.66 -4.08 -7.45
CA SER A 32 10.30 -3.91 -6.05
C SER A 32 9.13 -4.81 -5.65
N VAL A 33 9.25 -5.41 -4.48
CA VAL A 33 8.22 -6.20 -3.81
C VAL A 33 7.84 -5.46 -2.55
N TYR A 34 6.57 -5.08 -2.45
CA TYR A 34 6.07 -4.29 -1.34
C TYR A 34 5.39 -5.17 -0.30
N PHE A 35 5.77 -5.00 0.96
CA PHE A 35 5.26 -5.75 2.09
C PHE A 35 4.53 -4.81 3.05
N LEU A 36 3.20 -4.78 3.00
CA LEU A 36 2.38 -3.76 3.67
C LEU A 36 1.03 -4.28 4.11
N ARG A 37 0.42 -3.63 5.10
CA ARG A 37 -1.01 -3.85 5.42
C ARG A 37 -1.93 -2.91 4.63
N GLY A 38 -1.44 -1.75 4.22
CA GLY A 38 -2.22 -0.72 3.53
C GLY A 38 -1.55 0.63 3.73
N PHE A 39 -1.98 1.64 2.97
CA PHE A 39 -1.47 3.00 3.10
C PHE A 39 -2.50 3.93 3.76
N PRO A 40 -2.04 4.93 4.54
CA PRO A 40 -2.88 6.06 4.89
C PRO A 40 -3.51 6.68 3.64
N CYS A 41 -4.78 7.09 3.74
CA CYS A 41 -5.54 7.75 2.68
C CYS A 41 -5.70 6.95 1.36
N GLY A 42 -5.38 5.65 1.35
CA GLY A 42 -5.61 4.78 0.19
C GLY A 42 -4.66 5.03 -0.98
N MET A 43 -3.44 5.52 -0.73
CA MET A 43 -2.42 5.71 -1.76
C MET A 43 -2.05 4.39 -2.47
N ASP A 44 -2.16 3.25 -1.78
CA ASP A 44 -2.02 1.93 -2.39
C ASP A 44 -3.07 1.68 -3.48
N PHE A 45 -4.30 2.15 -3.30
CA PHE A 45 -5.35 2.02 -4.32
C PHE A 45 -5.06 2.89 -5.54
N GLU A 46 -4.56 4.10 -5.33
CA GLU A 46 -4.19 5.00 -6.42
C GLU A 46 -2.98 4.45 -7.19
N ALA A 47 -1.93 4.02 -6.49
CA ALA A 47 -0.73 3.46 -7.09
C ALA A 47 -1.01 2.16 -7.87
N THR A 48 -1.87 1.29 -7.33
CA THR A 48 -2.27 0.05 -8.01
C THR A 48 -3.38 0.24 -9.04
N GLN A 49 -3.97 1.44 -9.15
CA GLN A 49 -5.17 1.70 -9.94
C GLN A 49 -6.35 0.77 -9.58
N CYS A 50 -6.38 0.30 -8.33
CA CYS A 50 -7.38 -0.63 -7.84
C CYS A 50 -8.65 0.14 -7.40
N PRO A 51 -9.84 -0.21 -7.91
CA PRO A 51 -11.07 0.47 -7.50
C PRO A 51 -11.36 0.36 -5.99
N HIS A 52 -11.58 1.51 -5.34
CA HIS A 52 -11.99 1.60 -3.93
C HIS A 52 -13.21 2.55 -3.77
N PRO A 53 -14.42 2.09 -4.14
CA PRO A 53 -15.59 2.95 -4.26
C PRO A 53 -16.22 3.29 -2.89
N PRO A 54 -16.44 4.59 -2.59
CA PRO A 54 -16.97 5.02 -1.30
C PRO A 54 -18.47 4.70 -1.09
N SER A 55 -19.15 4.13 -2.09
CA SER A 55 -20.56 3.77 -2.00
C SER A 55 -20.81 2.50 -1.17
N TYR A 56 -19.83 1.59 -1.09
CA TYR A 56 -19.93 0.34 -0.33
C TYR A 56 -18.63 -0.03 0.41
N ALA A 57 -17.47 0.51 0.03
CA ALA A 57 -16.24 0.32 0.79
C ALA A 57 -16.11 1.45 1.84
N PRO A 58 -16.23 1.14 3.14
CA PRO A 58 -16.13 2.16 4.18
C PRO A 58 -14.69 2.65 4.34
N ARG A 59 -14.52 3.96 4.54
CA ARG A 59 -13.24 4.57 4.91
C ARG A 59 -12.89 4.22 6.34
N LEU A 60 -11.58 4.14 6.60
CA LEU A 60 -11.04 3.91 7.92
C LEU A 60 -11.54 5.00 8.88
N PHE A 61 -11.67 4.65 10.17
CA PHE A 61 -12.13 5.52 11.26
C PHE A 61 -13.62 5.92 11.27
N LEU A 62 -14.39 5.69 10.19
CA LEU A 62 -15.84 5.95 10.20
C LEU A 62 -16.68 4.85 10.87
N ASN A 63 -16.08 3.70 11.20
CA ASN A 63 -16.74 2.53 11.80
C ASN A 63 -18.06 2.14 11.10
N ASN A 64 -18.07 2.24 9.77
CA ASN A 64 -19.19 1.84 8.92
C ASN A 64 -19.02 0.38 8.48
N SER A 65 -20.12 -0.32 8.23
CA SER A 65 -20.12 -1.61 7.53
C SER A 65 -20.17 -1.42 6.01
N ASP A 66 -20.15 -2.54 5.27
CA ASP A 66 -20.48 -2.61 3.84
C ASP A 66 -21.93 -2.20 3.53
N HIS A 67 -22.83 -2.35 4.50
CA HIS A 67 -24.22 -1.94 4.43
C HIS A 67 -24.44 -0.52 5.00
N MET A 68 -24.06 0.50 4.24
CA MET A 68 -24.26 1.91 4.62
C MET A 68 -25.62 2.48 4.18
N THR A 69 -26.26 3.23 5.08
CA THR A 69 -27.36 4.16 4.77
C THR A 69 -26.90 5.31 3.87
N PHE A 70 -27.83 6.03 3.25
CA PHE A 70 -27.51 7.18 2.40
C PHE A 70 -26.63 8.22 3.11
N ILE A 71 -26.96 8.59 4.36
CA ILE A 71 -26.18 9.57 5.14
C ILE A 71 -24.77 9.05 5.42
N GLN A 72 -24.63 7.77 5.75
CA GLN A 72 -23.31 7.15 5.96
C GLN A 72 -22.47 7.18 4.67
N ARG A 73 -23.07 6.90 3.51
CA ARG A 73 -22.38 6.99 2.21
C ARG A 73 -21.93 8.42 1.89
N VAL A 74 -22.77 9.42 2.18
CA VAL A 74 -22.40 10.82 2.01
C VAL A 74 -21.22 11.19 2.90
N LYS A 75 -21.25 10.80 4.19
CA LYS A 75 -20.12 11.01 5.11
C LYS A 75 -18.86 10.28 4.63
N ASN A 76 -19.01 9.05 4.14
CA ASN A 76 -17.91 8.25 3.61
C ASN A 76 -17.24 8.90 2.41
N LEU A 77 -18.03 9.45 1.49
CA LEU A 77 -17.54 10.23 0.35
C LEU A 77 -16.83 11.51 0.80
N LEU A 78 -17.39 12.25 1.75
CA LEU A 78 -16.75 13.47 2.27
C LEU A 78 -15.39 13.18 2.90
N VAL A 79 -15.29 12.14 3.74
CA VAL A 79 -14.01 11.70 4.32
C VAL A 79 -13.03 11.27 3.23
N SER A 80 -13.49 10.53 2.23
CA SER A 80 -12.65 10.13 1.09
C SER A 80 -12.00 11.33 0.37
N ILE A 81 -12.74 12.43 0.20
CA ILE A 81 -12.22 13.64 -0.46
C ILE A 81 -11.25 14.38 0.47
N LEU A 82 -11.58 14.46 1.75
CA LEU A 82 -10.75 15.08 2.76
C LEU A 82 -9.40 14.38 2.93
N GLU A 83 -9.38 13.04 2.94
CA GLU A 83 -8.17 12.22 3.02
C GLU A 83 -7.12 12.60 1.97
N LEU A 84 -7.55 12.87 0.73
CA LEU A 84 -6.65 13.27 -0.35
C LEU A 84 -5.88 14.56 0.00
N ILE A 85 -6.54 15.50 0.66
CA ILE A 85 -5.97 16.79 1.05
C ILE A 85 -5.07 16.63 2.30
N TYR A 86 -5.54 15.88 3.29
CA TYR A 86 -4.82 15.72 4.57
C TYR A 86 -3.53 14.90 4.44
N CYS A 87 -3.46 13.98 3.47
CA CYS A 87 -2.28 13.12 3.33
C CYS A 87 -1.16 13.68 2.44
N GLN A 88 -1.41 14.67 1.57
CA GLN A 88 -0.34 15.23 0.73
C GLN A 88 0.89 15.71 1.54
N PRO A 89 0.74 16.45 2.66
CA PRO A 89 1.88 16.91 3.44
C PRO A 89 2.72 15.78 4.06
N LEU A 90 2.15 14.58 4.24
CA LEU A 90 2.86 13.45 4.85
C LEU A 90 3.95 12.90 3.92
N PHE A 91 3.73 12.97 2.60
CA PHE A 91 4.63 12.40 1.60
C PHE A 91 5.54 13.43 0.94
N SER A 92 5.20 14.72 0.97
CA SER A 92 5.98 15.81 0.36
C SER A 92 7.48 15.79 0.70
N PRO A 93 7.92 15.60 1.96
CA PRO A 93 9.37 15.57 2.27
C PRO A 93 10.09 14.38 1.62
N PHE A 94 9.40 13.25 1.48
CA PHE A 94 9.95 12.07 0.82
C PHE A 94 10.00 12.23 -0.70
N GLU A 95 9.00 12.90 -1.28
CA GLU A 95 9.00 13.23 -2.71
C GLU A 95 10.14 14.19 -3.06
N GLU A 96 10.38 15.21 -2.23
CA GLU A 96 11.51 16.13 -2.41
C GLU A 96 12.86 15.39 -2.39
N LEU A 97 13.06 14.53 -1.39
CA LEU A 97 14.26 13.70 -1.29
C LEU A 97 14.39 12.74 -2.49
N ALA A 98 13.30 12.11 -2.91
CA ALA A 98 13.28 11.23 -4.07
C ALA A 98 13.65 11.98 -5.35
N CYS A 99 13.14 13.20 -5.53
CA CYS A 99 13.49 14.05 -6.67
C CYS A 99 14.99 14.39 -6.68
N GLU A 100 15.57 14.68 -5.52
CA GLU A 100 17.00 14.96 -5.38
C GLU A 100 17.85 13.72 -5.68
N ILE A 101 17.50 12.55 -5.13
CA ILE A 101 18.28 11.33 -5.33
C ILE A 101 18.20 10.82 -6.77
N LEU A 102 17.00 10.84 -7.36
CA LEU A 102 16.75 10.32 -8.71
C LEU A 102 17.03 11.35 -9.80
N GLN A 103 17.24 12.62 -9.44
CA GLN A 103 17.45 13.74 -10.36
C GLN A 103 16.31 13.89 -11.39
N LYS A 104 15.08 13.53 -10.99
CA LYS A 104 13.86 13.62 -11.80
C LYS A 104 12.66 13.93 -10.92
N LYS A 105 11.66 14.64 -11.46
CA LYS A 105 10.41 14.89 -10.73
C LYS A 105 9.62 13.58 -10.61
N VAL A 106 9.35 13.16 -9.38
CA VAL A 106 8.58 11.95 -9.06
C VAL A 106 7.60 12.24 -7.93
N THR A 107 6.43 11.60 -7.97
CA THR A 107 5.50 11.56 -6.85
C THR A 107 5.57 10.23 -6.11
N ALA A 108 5.06 10.18 -4.88
CA ALA A 108 4.97 8.93 -4.13
C ALA A 108 4.11 7.90 -4.88
N THR A 109 3.00 8.32 -5.47
CA THR A 109 2.14 7.47 -6.29
C THR A 109 2.88 6.91 -7.49
N ASP A 110 3.70 7.71 -8.19
CA ASP A 110 4.51 7.24 -9.33
C ASP A 110 5.49 6.15 -8.90
N LEU A 111 6.24 6.38 -7.82
CA LEU A 111 7.20 5.41 -7.29
C LEU A 111 6.52 4.09 -6.90
N LEU A 112 5.35 4.19 -6.26
CA LEU A 112 4.60 3.03 -5.82
C LEU A 112 3.96 2.28 -6.99
N SER A 113 3.59 2.97 -8.08
CA SER A 113 3.00 2.33 -9.26
C SER A 113 3.94 1.34 -9.95
N HIS A 114 5.25 1.45 -9.72
CA HIS A 114 6.28 0.56 -10.29
C HIS A 114 6.46 -0.76 -9.52
N ALA A 115 5.64 -1.05 -8.49
CA ALA A 115 5.76 -2.31 -7.77
C ALA A 115 5.45 -3.52 -8.65
N SER A 116 6.34 -4.50 -8.60
CA SER A 116 6.16 -5.77 -9.30
C SER A 116 5.18 -6.69 -8.57
N VAL A 117 5.23 -6.74 -7.24
CA VAL A 117 4.33 -7.53 -6.40
C VAL A 117 3.96 -6.77 -5.13
N TRP A 118 2.68 -6.82 -4.75
CA TRP A 118 2.14 -6.29 -3.51
C TRP A 118 1.80 -7.45 -2.57
N LEU A 119 2.63 -7.67 -1.56
CA LEU A 119 2.39 -8.61 -0.48
C LEU A 119 1.54 -7.95 0.62
N MET A 120 0.24 -8.26 0.60
CA MET A 120 -0.74 -7.69 1.51
C MET A 120 -0.76 -8.48 2.82
N ARG A 121 -0.38 -7.84 3.94
CA ARG A 121 -0.29 -8.42 5.30
C ARG A 121 -1.64 -8.66 5.97
N TYR A 122 -2.65 -9.02 5.19
CA TYR A 122 -3.99 -9.34 5.65
C TYR A 122 -4.59 -10.41 4.74
N ASP A 123 -5.68 -11.02 5.19
CA ASP A 123 -6.45 -11.98 4.42
C ASP A 123 -7.69 -11.28 3.84
N PHE A 124 -8.08 -11.62 2.62
CA PHE A 124 -9.24 -11.04 1.96
C PHE A 124 -10.55 -11.33 2.72
N VAL A 125 -10.61 -12.39 3.54
CA VAL A 125 -11.78 -12.73 4.38
C VAL A 125 -12.06 -11.67 5.44
N LEU A 126 -11.05 -10.89 5.85
CA LEU A 126 -11.18 -9.85 6.88
C LEU A 126 -11.42 -8.45 6.30
N GLU A 127 -11.51 -8.33 4.97
CA GLU A 127 -11.65 -7.06 4.28
C GLU A 127 -12.97 -6.97 3.53
N PHE A 128 -13.39 -5.73 3.27
CA PHE A 128 -14.60 -5.48 2.49
C PHE A 128 -14.44 -5.94 1.03
N PRO A 129 -15.49 -6.47 0.40
CA PRO A 129 -15.41 -6.99 -0.95
C PRO A 129 -15.09 -5.87 -1.93
N ARG A 130 -13.95 -5.96 -2.60
CA ARG A 130 -13.51 -5.02 -3.63
C ARG A 130 -12.60 -5.72 -4.64
N PRO A 131 -12.46 -5.17 -5.86
CA PRO A 131 -11.51 -5.71 -6.84
C PRO A 131 -10.08 -5.69 -6.29
N VAL A 132 -9.23 -6.56 -6.85
CA VAL A 132 -7.80 -6.68 -6.51
C VAL A 132 -7.02 -6.87 -7.80
N MET A 133 -5.79 -6.34 -7.85
CA MET A 133 -4.94 -6.50 -9.04
C MET A 133 -4.21 -7.86 -9.03
N PRO A 134 -3.88 -8.43 -10.21
CA PRO A 134 -3.23 -9.73 -10.30
C PRO A 134 -1.86 -9.83 -9.61
N ASN A 135 -1.17 -8.70 -9.44
CA ASN A 135 0.11 -8.63 -8.73
C ASN A 135 -0.04 -8.44 -7.21
N MET A 136 -1.26 -8.48 -6.66
CA MET A 136 -1.52 -8.41 -5.22
C MET A 136 -1.69 -9.82 -4.65
N VAL A 137 -0.88 -10.16 -3.65
CA VAL A 137 -0.88 -11.47 -2.98
C VAL A 137 -1.17 -11.29 -1.50
N PHE A 138 -2.25 -11.91 -1.03
CA PHE A 138 -2.65 -11.89 0.37
C PHE A 138 -1.84 -12.90 1.18
N ILE A 139 -1.10 -12.40 2.15
CA ILE A 139 -0.24 -13.17 3.05
C ILE A 139 -0.70 -13.00 4.49
N GLY A 140 -2.01 -13.11 4.72
CA GLY A 140 -2.58 -13.20 6.06
C GLY A 140 -2.02 -14.40 6.85
N GLY A 141 -2.00 -14.30 8.17
CA GLY A 141 -1.60 -15.42 9.04
C GLY A 141 -0.09 -15.70 9.14
N ILE A 142 0.77 -14.89 8.51
CA ILE A 142 2.24 -15.03 8.58
C ILE A 142 2.83 -14.92 9.99
N ASN A 143 2.09 -14.33 10.94
CA ASN A 143 2.52 -14.19 12.33
C ASN A 143 2.24 -15.43 13.19
N CYS A 144 1.54 -16.44 12.66
CA CYS A 144 1.23 -17.66 13.39
C CYS A 144 2.41 -18.63 13.35
N ASP A 145 2.79 -19.17 14.52
CA ASP A 145 3.75 -20.26 14.61
C ASP A 145 3.17 -21.57 14.04
N GLN A 146 4.02 -22.55 13.74
CA GLN A 146 3.57 -23.86 13.27
C GLN A 146 2.51 -24.45 14.22
N LYS A 147 1.36 -24.83 13.65
CA LYS A 147 0.28 -25.47 14.42
C LYS A 147 0.82 -26.72 15.10
N LYS A 148 0.89 -26.70 16.44
CA LYS A 148 1.02 -27.92 17.23
C LYS A 148 -0.18 -28.82 16.95
N LYS A 149 0.04 -30.14 16.91
CA LYS A 149 -1.06 -31.10 16.77
C LYS A 149 -2.08 -30.83 17.89
N LEU A 150 -3.33 -30.62 17.52
CA LEU A 150 -4.44 -30.53 18.48
C LEU A 150 -4.48 -31.85 19.26
N SER A 151 -4.54 -31.77 20.59
CA SER A 151 -4.78 -32.96 21.41
C SER A 151 -6.14 -33.51 21.05
N GLN A 152 -6.18 -34.74 20.53
CA GLN A 152 -7.43 -35.47 20.38
C GLN A 152 -7.90 -35.81 21.79
N VAL A 153 -8.94 -35.12 22.25
CA VAL A 153 -9.74 -35.51 23.43
C VAL A 153 -10.95 -36.26 22.92
#